data_AF-A0A8H7LE32-F1
#
_entry.id   AF-A0A8H7LE32-F1
#
_cell.length_a   1.000
_cell.length_b   1.000
_cell.length_c   1.000
_cell.angle_alpha   90.00
_cell.angle_beta   90.00
_cell.angle_gamma   90.00
#
_symmetry.space_group_name_H-M   'P 1'
#
loop_
_entity.id
_entity.type
_entity.pdbx_description
1 polymer ?
#
loop_
_entity_poly.entity_id
_entity_poly.type
_entity_poly.pdbx_seq_one_letter_code
_entity_poly.pdbx_strand_id
1 'polypeptide(L)'
;MSLSPQKRRKLRLSDSEAKNAALLYDFDHVNKLIHEDARIRLDFVSKVSHSCPYEHFGEACKIPSQTINLDLSVRRSEEELPRRRRRITADPLHDEVYETFHRRMKKEERSRTLTDRGRMYFEMDNLKSQLELLQQHDWNKHLPTLTKINDRSDVDELLKKRQATMHEIEKTLAKFANWEARSSALSAEMKVWENQALARKRVDDDDADDVDETVLDVPLHVLAKERRQQRIARDGMPIRILLRNGHQVRYNPYLTPTVVVEREKSR
;
A
#
# COMPACT_ATOMS: atom_id res chain seq x y z
N MET A 1 18.63 46.33 31.01
CA MET A 1 18.30 44.93 31.35
C MET A 1 18.72 44.06 30.18
N SER A 2 19.78 43.27 30.37
CA SER A 2 20.42 42.44 29.35
C SER A 2 19.74 41.07 29.30
N LEU A 3 19.10 40.73 28.19
CA LEU A 3 18.50 39.41 27.95
C LEU A 3 19.59 38.44 27.49
N SER A 4 19.84 37.41 28.29
CA SER A 4 20.80 36.36 27.94
C SER A 4 20.29 35.50 26.78
N PRO A 5 21.16 35.09 25.83
CA PRO A 5 20.75 34.19 24.77
C PRO A 5 20.59 32.78 25.34
N GLN A 6 19.35 32.30 25.42
CA GLN A 6 19.03 30.93 25.81
C GLN A 6 19.67 29.94 24.82
N LYS A 7 20.68 29.22 25.32
CA LYS A 7 21.43 28.20 24.59
C LYS A 7 20.50 27.01 24.30
N ARG A 8 19.86 27.01 23.12
CA ARG A 8 19.08 25.86 22.63
C ARG A 8 19.99 24.62 22.60
N ARG A 9 19.68 23.63 23.46
CA ARG A 9 20.28 22.30 23.45
C ARG A 9 20.08 21.70 22.06
N LYS A 10 21.13 21.66 21.25
CA LYS A 10 21.17 20.86 20.03
C LYS A 10 21.30 19.39 20.46
N LEU A 11 20.33 18.57 20.06
CA LEU A 11 20.42 17.12 20.15
C LEU A 11 21.68 16.69 19.41
N ARG A 12 22.71 16.25 20.13
CA ARG A 12 23.89 15.62 19.54
C ARG A 12 23.73 14.12 19.73
N LEU A 13 22.92 13.49 18.88
CA LEU A 13 23.20 12.09 18.56
C LEU A 13 24.46 12.12 17.70
N SER A 14 25.59 11.76 18.29
CA SER A 14 26.79 11.46 17.53
C SER A 14 26.59 10.10 16.87
N ASP A 15 25.95 10.08 15.70
CA ASP A 15 26.09 8.95 14.76
C ASP A 15 27.54 8.96 14.28
N SER A 16 28.43 8.25 14.96
CA SER A 16 29.76 7.95 14.42
C SER A 16 29.69 7.02 13.21
N GLU A 17 28.52 6.44 12.92
CA GLU A 17 28.25 5.58 11.77
C GLU A 17 27.68 6.34 10.55
N ALA A 18 27.37 7.64 10.66
CA ALA A 18 26.83 8.44 9.56
C ALA A 18 27.80 8.67 8.38
N LYS A 19 29.05 8.20 8.47
CA LYS A 19 29.97 8.19 7.33
C LYS A 19 29.64 7.09 6.30
N ASN A 20 28.78 6.14 6.66
CA ASN A 20 28.34 5.06 5.78
C ASN A 20 26.95 5.31 5.16
N ALA A 21 26.57 6.58 4.97
CA ALA A 21 25.38 6.93 4.17
C ALA A 21 25.45 6.42 2.70
N ALA A 22 26.61 5.90 2.28
CA ALA A 22 26.84 5.28 0.98
C ALA A 22 26.45 3.79 0.90
N LEU A 23 26.08 3.14 2.00
CA LEU A 23 25.74 1.70 1.98
C LEU A 23 24.23 1.51 1.78
N LEU A 24 23.75 1.75 0.55
CA LEU A 24 22.34 1.59 0.19
C LEU A 24 21.88 0.13 0.33
N TYR A 25 22.78 -0.84 0.11
CA TYR A 25 22.48 -2.26 0.19
C TYR A 25 23.42 -3.01 1.15
N ASP A 26 22.85 -3.60 2.19
CA ASP A 26 23.50 -4.55 3.11
C ASP A 26 22.78 -5.90 2.98
N PHE A 27 23.44 -6.87 2.35
CA PHE A 27 22.89 -8.22 2.13
C PHE A 27 23.25 -9.21 3.23
N ASP A 28 24.14 -8.86 4.16
CA ASP A 28 24.66 -9.78 5.16
C ASP A 28 23.67 -9.95 6.34
N HIS A 29 22.88 -8.91 6.60
CA HIS A 29 21.88 -8.88 7.68
C HIS A 29 20.46 -9.19 7.21
N VAL A 30 20.25 -9.46 5.92
CA VAL A 30 18.92 -9.70 5.35
C VAL A 30 18.68 -11.20 5.17
N ASN A 31 17.43 -11.63 5.34
CA ASN A 31 17.02 -13.02 5.19
C ASN A 31 17.41 -13.55 3.79
N LYS A 32 18.28 -14.56 3.76
CA LYS A 32 18.78 -15.21 2.53
C LYS A 32 17.66 -15.66 1.59
N LEU A 33 16.50 -16.05 2.15
CA LEU A 33 15.33 -16.45 1.37
C LEU A 33 14.77 -15.34 0.47
N ILE A 34 14.98 -14.07 0.82
CA ILE A 34 14.42 -12.93 0.09
C ILE A 34 15.28 -12.57 -1.14
N HIS A 35 16.60 -12.81 -1.08
CA HIS A 35 17.54 -12.39 -2.12
C HIS A 35 18.07 -13.55 -2.97
N GLU A 36 18.08 -14.78 -2.45
CA GLU A 36 18.59 -15.95 -3.18
C GLU A 36 17.49 -16.69 -3.96
N ASP A 37 16.26 -16.14 -4.00
CA ASP A 37 15.05 -16.78 -4.56
C ASP A 37 14.94 -18.26 -4.16
N ALA A 38 15.42 -18.57 -2.95
CA ALA A 38 15.60 -19.92 -2.50
C ALA A 38 14.23 -20.57 -2.42
N ARG A 39 14.04 -21.66 -3.18
CA ARG A 39 12.77 -22.36 -3.23
C ARG A 39 12.39 -22.76 -1.81
N ILE A 40 11.27 -22.22 -1.34
CA ILE A 40 10.68 -22.62 -0.06
C ILE A 40 10.27 -24.08 -0.24
N ARG A 41 11.10 -24.98 0.28
CA ARG A 41 10.81 -26.42 0.32
C ARG A 41 10.06 -26.69 1.61
N LEU A 42 8.82 -27.13 1.46
CA LEU A 42 8.10 -27.76 2.54
C LEU A 42 8.71 -29.16 2.70
N ASP A 43 9.41 -29.38 3.81
CA ASP A 43 10.16 -30.62 4.03
C ASP A 43 9.19 -31.72 4.50
N PHE A 44 8.69 -32.51 3.56
CA PHE A 44 7.75 -33.61 3.84
C PHE A 44 8.44 -34.92 4.23
N VAL A 45 9.78 -34.98 4.13
CA VAL A 45 10.58 -36.20 4.28
C VAL A 45 11.33 -36.22 5.62
N SER A 46 11.63 -35.05 6.19
CA SER A 46 12.25 -34.95 7.50
C SER A 46 11.30 -35.54 8.55
N LYS A 47 11.70 -36.65 9.17
CA LYS A 47 11.01 -37.29 10.31
C LYS A 47 11.14 -36.44 11.59
N VAL A 48 11.02 -35.12 11.50
CA VAL A 48 10.59 -34.33 12.64
C VAL A 48 9.09 -34.55 12.73
N SER A 49 8.72 -35.44 13.65
CA SER A 49 7.42 -36.04 13.83
C SER A 49 6.29 -35.02 14.00
N HIS A 50 5.60 -34.67 12.91
CA HIS A 50 4.18 -34.35 12.96
C HIS A 50 3.54 -34.88 11.68
N SER A 51 3.00 -36.09 11.78
CA SER A 51 2.18 -36.75 10.77
C SER A 51 1.28 -35.74 10.05
N CYS A 52 1.45 -35.64 8.73
CA CYS A 52 0.61 -34.88 7.79
C CYS A 52 0.17 -33.47 8.30
N PRO A 53 0.92 -32.40 8.02
CA PRO A 53 0.58 -31.05 8.50
C PRO A 53 -0.66 -30.46 7.80
N TYR A 54 -1.07 -31.01 6.66
CA TYR A 54 -2.27 -30.59 5.93
C TYR A 54 -3.23 -31.77 5.82
N GLU A 55 -4.30 -31.70 6.62
CA GLU A 55 -5.46 -32.56 6.48
C GLU A 55 -6.50 -31.75 5.67
N HIS A 56 -6.90 -32.27 4.51
CA HIS A 56 -7.96 -31.64 3.72
C HIS A 56 -9.29 -31.89 4.43
N PHE A 57 -9.72 -30.95 5.28
CA PHE A 57 -10.93 -31.10 6.10
C PHE A 57 -12.26 -31.00 5.33
N GLY A 58 -12.26 -31.16 4.00
CA GLY A 58 -13.46 -31.33 3.18
C GLY A 58 -14.53 -30.28 3.48
N GLU A 59 -15.61 -30.72 4.11
CA GLU A 59 -16.76 -29.87 4.45
C GLU A 59 -16.48 -28.81 5.52
N ALA A 60 -15.49 -28.99 6.40
CA ALA A 60 -15.12 -27.98 7.39
C ALA A 60 -14.32 -26.81 6.81
N CYS A 61 -13.82 -26.95 5.57
CA CYS A 61 -13.24 -25.86 4.78
C CYS A 61 -14.31 -25.03 4.05
N LYS A 62 -15.59 -25.46 4.06
CA LYS A 62 -16.69 -24.64 3.56
C LYS A 62 -16.88 -23.49 4.56
N ILE A 63 -17.06 -22.27 4.05
CA ILE A 63 -17.49 -21.12 4.86
C ILE A 63 -18.72 -21.60 5.65
N PRO A 64 -18.75 -21.51 6.99
CA PRO A 64 -19.92 -21.94 7.75
C PRO A 64 -21.14 -21.25 7.14
N SER A 65 -22.07 -22.04 6.62
CA SER A 65 -23.30 -21.56 5.98
C SER A 65 -24.14 -20.74 6.95
N GLN A 66 -23.98 -20.99 8.24
CA GLN A 66 -24.44 -20.12 9.32
C GLN A 66 -23.30 -19.17 9.70
N THR A 67 -23.34 -17.97 9.12
CA THR A 67 -22.91 -16.81 9.88
C THR A 67 -23.78 -16.81 11.13
N ILE A 68 -23.17 -16.99 12.30
CA ILE A 68 -23.84 -16.68 13.55
C ILE A 68 -24.02 -15.17 13.51
N ASN A 69 -25.13 -14.73 12.90
CA ASN A 69 -25.70 -13.44 13.16
C ASN A 69 -26.05 -13.52 14.64
N LEU A 70 -25.13 -13.10 15.52
CA LEU A 70 -25.57 -12.61 16.80
C LEU A 70 -26.55 -11.51 16.41
N ASP A 71 -27.84 -11.78 16.59
CA ASP A 71 -28.85 -10.74 16.70
C ASP A 71 -28.45 -9.93 17.93
N LEU A 72 -27.47 -9.05 17.74
CA LEU A 72 -27.31 -7.89 18.59
C LEU A 72 -28.68 -7.26 18.55
N SER A 73 -29.36 -7.26 19.70
CA SER A 73 -30.57 -6.48 19.92
C SER A 73 -30.17 -5.01 19.90
N VAL A 74 -29.77 -4.54 18.73
CA VAL A 74 -29.57 -3.14 18.42
C VAL A 74 -30.97 -2.57 18.48
N ARG A 75 -31.31 -2.02 19.65
CA ARG A 75 -32.44 -1.11 19.77
C ARG A 75 -32.11 0.07 18.87
N ARG A 76 -32.53 -0.01 17.61
CA ARG A 76 -32.59 1.14 16.72
C ARG A 76 -33.68 2.03 17.30
N SER A 77 -33.29 2.97 18.16
CA SER A 77 -34.12 4.14 18.36
C SER A 77 -34.06 4.91 17.06
N GLU A 78 -35.15 4.90 16.31
CA GLU A 78 -35.39 5.94 15.31
C GLU A 78 -35.62 7.24 16.10
N GLU A 79 -34.53 7.86 16.56
CA GLU A 79 -34.57 9.28 16.83
C GLU A 79 -34.81 9.91 15.46
N GLU A 80 -36.07 10.30 15.21
CA GLU A 80 -36.36 11.26 14.17
C GLU A 80 -35.49 12.48 14.45
N LEU A 81 -34.36 12.57 13.73
CA LEU A 81 -33.51 13.74 13.78
C LEU A 81 -34.45 14.93 13.62
N PRO A 82 -34.41 15.92 14.54
CA PRO A 82 -35.34 17.03 14.50
C PRO A 82 -35.32 17.57 13.07
N ARG A 83 -36.45 17.44 12.36
CA ARG A 83 -36.56 17.85 10.97
C ARG A 83 -35.93 19.21 10.89
N ARG A 84 -34.79 19.33 10.18
CA ARG A 84 -34.12 20.61 9.97
C ARG A 84 -35.22 21.53 9.47
N ARG A 85 -35.72 22.42 10.34
CA ARG A 85 -36.60 23.48 9.90
C ARG A 85 -35.79 24.15 8.82
N ARG A 86 -36.29 24.18 7.58
CA ARG A 86 -35.73 24.96 6.48
C ARG A 86 -35.86 26.44 6.88
N ARG A 87 -35.17 26.86 7.93
CA ARG A 87 -34.86 28.25 8.15
C ARG A 87 -33.83 28.51 7.09
N ILE A 88 -34.29 29.19 6.05
CA ILE A 88 -33.51 29.87 5.02
C ILE A 88 -32.75 31.00 5.74
N THR A 89 -31.94 30.64 6.73
CA THR A 89 -30.91 31.49 7.28
C THR A 89 -29.69 31.09 6.49
N ALA A 90 -29.23 31.99 5.62
CA ALA A 90 -27.98 31.84 4.91
C ALA A 90 -26.90 31.36 5.90
N ASP A 91 -26.02 30.47 5.43
CA ASP A 91 -24.95 29.92 6.27
C ASP A 91 -24.24 31.07 6.98
N PRO A 92 -24.20 31.10 8.33
CA PRO A 92 -23.48 32.14 9.06
C PRO A 92 -21.99 32.18 8.72
N LEU A 93 -21.47 31.15 8.05
CA LEU A 93 -20.10 31.05 7.58
C LEU A 93 -20.07 30.91 6.05
N HIS A 94 -19.93 32.03 5.35
CA HIS A 94 -19.80 32.04 3.90
C HIS A 94 -18.47 31.42 3.43
N ASP A 95 -18.53 30.55 2.43
CA ASP A 95 -17.37 29.87 1.83
C ASP A 95 -16.29 30.83 1.30
N GLU A 96 -16.69 32.04 0.89
CA GLU A 96 -15.81 33.10 0.38
C GLU A 96 -14.64 33.42 1.33
N VAL A 97 -14.86 33.30 2.65
CA VAL A 97 -13.84 33.53 3.68
C VAL A 97 -12.70 32.50 3.61
N TYR A 98 -13.01 31.28 3.17
CA TYR A 98 -12.04 30.19 3.09
C TYR A 98 -11.50 29.95 1.69
N GLU A 99 -12.11 30.51 0.64
CA GLU A 99 -11.64 30.33 -0.72
C GLU A 99 -10.15 30.68 -0.90
N THR A 100 -9.70 31.78 -0.31
CA THR A 100 -8.29 32.19 -0.39
C THR A 100 -7.36 31.17 0.27
N PHE A 101 -7.78 30.62 1.41
CA PHE A 101 -7.04 29.58 2.12
C PHE A 101 -7.03 28.27 1.32
N HIS A 102 -8.17 27.82 0.81
CA HIS A 102 -8.28 26.61 0.00
C HIS A 102 -7.49 26.72 -1.31
N ARG A 103 -7.54 27.87 -2.00
CA ARG A 103 -6.74 28.12 -3.20
C ARG A 103 -5.25 28.04 -2.89
N ARG A 104 -4.80 28.62 -1.76
CA ARG A 104 -3.41 28.54 -1.29
C ARG A 104 -3.01 27.10 -0.97
N MET A 105 -3.79 26.39 -0.16
CA MET A 105 -3.51 24.99 0.22
C MET A 105 -3.47 24.08 -1.01
N LYS A 106 -4.44 24.20 -1.92
CA LYS A 106 -4.48 23.44 -3.18
C LYS A 106 -3.28 23.76 -4.09
N LYS A 107 -2.73 24.97 -4.02
CA LYS A 107 -1.51 25.33 -4.75
C LYS A 107 -0.26 24.73 -4.08
N GLU A 108 -0.17 24.82 -2.75
CA GLU A 108 0.95 24.24 -2.00
C GLU A 108 1.00 22.71 -2.14
N GLU A 109 -0.15 22.03 -2.04
CA GLU A 109 -0.26 20.59 -2.24
C GLU A 109 0.22 20.20 -3.64
N ARG A 110 -0.31 20.84 -4.69
CA ARG A 110 0.15 20.62 -6.07
C ARG A 110 1.65 20.84 -6.25
N SER A 111 2.18 21.90 -5.63
CA SER A 111 3.61 22.18 -5.67
C SER A 111 4.42 21.08 -5.00
N ARG A 112 4.01 20.61 -3.82
CA ARG A 112 4.70 19.54 -3.09
C ARG A 112 4.65 18.22 -3.86
N THR A 113 3.49 17.84 -4.38
CA THR A 113 3.34 16.63 -5.20
C THR A 113 4.22 16.68 -6.46
N LEU A 114 4.32 17.84 -7.12
CA LEU A 114 5.20 18.00 -8.28
C LEU A 114 6.68 17.86 -7.90
N THR A 115 7.10 18.49 -6.79
CA THR A 115 8.49 18.37 -6.32
C THR A 115 8.84 16.94 -5.91
N ASP A 116 7.92 16.23 -5.25
CA ASP A 116 8.13 14.85 -4.84
C ASP A 116 8.20 13.93 -6.07
N ARG A 117 7.33 14.14 -7.06
CA ARG A 117 7.39 13.45 -8.34
C ARG A 117 8.73 13.69 -9.04
N GLY A 118 9.19 14.94 -9.10
CA GLY A 118 10.49 15.28 -9.69
C GLY A 118 11.68 14.61 -9.00
N ARG A 119 11.68 14.58 -7.66
CA ARG A 119 12.70 13.86 -6.88
C ARG A 119 12.70 12.36 -7.18
N MET A 120 11.51 11.77 -7.25
CA MET A 120 11.37 10.35 -7.56
C MET A 120 11.91 10.02 -8.96
N TYR A 121 11.62 10.83 -9.98
CA TYR A 121 12.22 10.62 -11.32
C TYR A 121 13.74 10.73 -11.29
N PHE A 122 14.28 11.74 -10.59
CA PHE A 122 15.72 11.91 -10.43
C PHE A 122 16.38 10.71 -9.73
N GLU A 123 15.77 10.19 -8.67
CA GLU A 123 16.24 8.99 -7.98
C GLU A 123 16.22 7.77 -8.89
N MET A 124 15.16 7.59 -9.70
CA MET A 124 15.08 6.48 -10.65
C MET A 124 16.11 6.57 -11.77
N ASP A 125 16.38 7.76 -12.30
CA ASP A 125 17.42 7.95 -13.30
C ASP A 125 18.83 7.73 -12.71
N ASN A 126 19.05 8.13 -11.46
CA ASN A 126 20.27 7.80 -10.72
C ASN A 126 20.43 6.28 -10.56
N LEU A 127 19.37 5.54 -10.22
CA LEU A 127 19.40 4.08 -10.14
C LEU A 127 19.68 3.42 -11.49
N LYS A 128 19.12 3.93 -12.61
CA LYS A 128 19.47 3.45 -13.96
C LYS A 128 20.95 3.65 -14.26
N SER A 129 21.49 4.84 -13.96
CA SER A 129 22.91 5.13 -14.15
C SER A 129 23.80 4.19 -13.32
N GLN A 130 23.42 3.92 -12.07
CA GLN A 130 24.13 2.96 -11.21
C GLN A 130 24.08 1.54 -11.77
N LEU A 131 22.95 1.11 -12.32
CA LEU A 131 22.82 -0.19 -12.98
C LEU A 131 23.75 -0.29 -14.20
N GLU A 132 23.81 0.75 -15.03
CA GLU A 132 24.72 0.82 -16.18
C GLU A 132 26.19 0.72 -15.73
N LEU A 133 26.58 1.44 -14.69
CA LEU A 133 27.94 1.36 -14.11
C LEU A 133 28.27 -0.04 -13.58
N LEU A 134 27.29 -0.75 -13.00
CA LEU A 134 27.45 -2.13 -12.55
C LEU A 134 27.54 -3.13 -13.72
N GLN A 135 27.06 -2.78 -14.91
CA GLN A 135 27.16 -3.61 -16.12
C GLN A 135 28.49 -3.41 -16.89
N GLN A 136 29.16 -2.27 -16.70
CA GLN A 136 30.45 -1.96 -17.31
C GLN A 136 31.59 -2.87 -16.81
N HIS A 137 32.74 -2.86 -17.51
CA HIS A 137 33.88 -3.73 -17.19
C HIS A 137 34.55 -3.39 -15.85
N ASP A 138 34.52 -2.12 -15.43
CA ASP A 138 35.12 -1.60 -14.20
C ASP A 138 34.14 -1.50 -13.02
N TRP A 139 33.08 -2.32 -13.04
CA TRP A 139 32.06 -2.42 -12.00
C TRP A 139 32.61 -2.56 -10.56
N ASN A 140 33.81 -3.14 -10.38
CA ASN A 140 34.40 -3.34 -9.05
C ASN A 140 34.69 -2.02 -8.30
N LYS A 141 34.84 -0.91 -9.02
CA LYS A 141 35.10 0.41 -8.43
C LYS A 141 33.81 1.04 -7.94
N HIS A 142 32.71 0.76 -8.63
CA HIS A 142 31.40 1.34 -8.38
C HIS A 142 30.63 0.56 -7.32
N LEU A 143 30.74 -0.77 -7.30
CA LEU A 143 30.03 -1.64 -6.36
C LEU A 143 30.20 -1.23 -4.87
N PRO A 144 31.42 -0.94 -4.35
CA PRO A 144 31.60 -0.52 -2.96
C PRO A 144 30.94 0.81 -2.59
N THR A 145 30.58 1.63 -3.58
CA THR A 145 29.88 2.90 -3.36
C THR A 145 28.39 2.69 -3.11
N LEU A 146 27.86 1.51 -3.48
CA LEU A 146 26.45 1.17 -3.41
C LEU A 146 26.18 0.12 -2.35
N THR A 147 27.09 -0.84 -2.20
CA THR A 147 26.86 -2.05 -1.40
C THR A 147 27.97 -2.28 -0.40
N LYS A 148 27.57 -2.84 0.74
CA LYS A 148 28.49 -3.18 1.81
C LYS A 148 29.28 -4.41 1.42
N ILE A 149 30.59 -4.25 1.27
CA ILE A 149 31.54 -5.33 0.96
C ILE A 149 32.40 -5.55 2.20
N ASN A 150 32.57 -6.81 2.59
CA ASN A 150 33.40 -7.19 3.73
C ASN A 150 34.86 -7.35 3.31
N ASP A 151 35.11 -8.08 2.22
CA ASP A 151 36.45 -8.24 1.65
C ASP A 151 36.48 -7.82 0.17
N ARG A 152 37.40 -6.91 -0.18
CA ARG A 152 37.59 -6.43 -1.56
C ARG A 152 38.48 -7.34 -2.39
N SER A 153 39.16 -8.29 -1.74
CA SER A 153 40.00 -9.29 -2.40
C SER A 153 39.24 -10.57 -2.73
N ASP A 154 38.09 -10.81 -2.10
CA ASP A 154 37.20 -11.93 -2.40
C ASP A 154 36.36 -11.66 -3.65
N VAL A 155 36.75 -12.31 -4.76
CA VAL A 155 36.08 -12.18 -6.06
C VAL A 155 34.68 -12.80 -6.03
N ASP A 156 34.47 -13.87 -5.27
CA ASP A 156 33.19 -14.57 -5.21
C ASP A 156 32.17 -13.74 -4.41
N GLU A 157 32.58 -13.12 -3.30
CA GLU A 157 31.75 -12.17 -2.55
C GLU A 157 31.31 -11.00 -3.45
N LEU A 158 32.27 -10.39 -4.15
CA LEU A 158 32.03 -9.26 -5.04
C LEU A 158 31.03 -9.61 -6.14
N LEU A 159 31.17 -10.79 -6.76
CA LEU A 159 30.32 -11.21 -7.86
C LEU A 159 28.89 -11.53 -7.38
N LYS A 160 28.77 -12.20 -6.24
CA LYS A 160 27.47 -12.48 -5.59
C LYS A 160 26.75 -11.18 -5.21
N LYS A 161 27.45 -10.26 -4.54
CA LYS A 161 26.89 -8.96 -4.13
C LYS A 161 26.54 -8.11 -5.34
N ARG A 162 27.34 -8.11 -6.42
CA ARG A 162 27.01 -7.44 -7.68
C ARG A 162 25.67 -7.93 -8.24
N GLN A 163 25.50 -9.24 -8.37
CA GLN A 163 24.26 -9.83 -8.89
C GLN A 163 23.05 -9.47 -8.01
N ALA A 164 23.17 -9.59 -6.69
CA ALA A 164 22.11 -9.22 -5.75
C ALA A 164 21.73 -7.73 -5.85
N THR A 165 22.74 -6.85 -6.03
CA THR A 165 22.53 -5.40 -6.20
C THR A 165 21.80 -5.09 -7.49
N MET A 166 22.27 -5.66 -8.60
CA MET A 166 21.65 -5.46 -9.91
C MET A 166 20.19 -5.92 -9.89
N HIS A 167 19.93 -7.10 -9.31
CA HIS A 167 18.58 -7.63 -9.20
C HIS A 167 17.65 -6.71 -8.37
N GLU A 168 18.12 -6.19 -7.23
CA GLU A 168 17.31 -5.25 -6.45
C GLU A 168 17.08 -3.93 -7.17
N ILE A 169 18.08 -3.37 -7.85
CA ILE A 169 17.90 -2.16 -8.66
C ILE A 169 16.85 -2.42 -9.76
N GLU A 170 16.97 -3.51 -10.52
CA GLU A 170 16.00 -3.90 -11.56
C GLU A 170 14.58 -4.05 -11.00
N LYS A 171 14.44 -4.69 -9.83
CA LYS A 171 13.16 -4.84 -9.13
C LYS A 171 12.57 -3.50 -8.69
N THR A 172 13.40 -2.55 -8.23
CA THR A 172 12.91 -1.19 -7.93
C THR A 172 12.46 -0.45 -9.17
N LEU A 173 13.20 -0.54 -10.28
CA LEU A 173 12.81 0.04 -11.57
C LEU A 173 11.52 -0.58 -12.12
N ALA A 174 11.34 -1.90 -11.99
CA ALA A 174 10.11 -2.58 -12.39
C ALA A 174 8.90 -2.12 -11.56
N LYS A 175 9.07 -1.93 -10.24
CA LYS A 175 8.02 -1.34 -9.38
C LYS A 175 7.67 0.07 -9.82
N PHE A 176 8.67 0.88 -10.18
CA PHE A 176 8.47 2.23 -10.68
C PHE A 176 7.70 2.25 -12.01
N ALA A 177 8.08 1.40 -12.97
CA ALA A 177 7.38 1.29 -14.26
C ALA A 177 5.91 0.89 -14.07
N ASN A 178 5.63 -0.05 -13.15
CA ASN A 178 4.25 -0.42 -12.79
C ASN A 178 3.49 0.75 -12.13
N TRP A 179 4.15 1.47 -11.21
CA TRP A 179 3.56 2.68 -10.62
C TRP A 179 3.24 3.74 -11.69
N GLU A 180 4.14 3.97 -12.65
CA GLU A 180 3.95 4.94 -13.72
C GLU A 180 2.79 4.54 -14.64
N ALA A 181 2.70 3.26 -15.01
CA ALA A 181 1.59 2.73 -15.79
C ALA A 181 0.24 2.94 -15.08
N ARG A 182 0.17 2.62 -13.77
CA ARG A 182 -1.04 2.84 -12.96
C ARG A 182 -1.38 4.33 -12.79
N SER A 183 -0.38 5.17 -12.56
CA SER A 183 -0.57 6.62 -12.45
C SER A 183 -1.07 7.22 -13.77
N SER A 184 -0.56 6.75 -14.90
CA SER A 184 -1.00 7.17 -16.24
C SER A 184 -2.44 6.73 -16.51
N ALA A 185 -2.78 5.46 -16.23
CA ALA A 185 -4.14 4.94 -16.35
C ALA A 185 -5.15 5.74 -15.51
N LEU A 186 -4.84 5.96 -14.23
CA LEU A 186 -5.69 6.77 -13.35
C LEU A 186 -5.84 8.21 -13.87
N SER A 187 -4.77 8.82 -14.37
CA SER A 187 -4.83 10.17 -14.93
C SER A 187 -5.68 10.23 -16.21
N ALA A 188 -5.67 9.17 -17.02
CA ALA A 188 -6.53 9.06 -18.19
C ALA A 188 -8.01 8.89 -17.79
N GLU A 189 -8.30 8.02 -16.81
CA GLU A 189 -9.64 7.83 -16.25
C GLU A 189 -10.19 9.15 -15.67
N MET A 190 -9.38 9.89 -14.91
CA MET A 190 -9.76 11.20 -14.38
C MET A 190 -10.12 12.19 -15.49
N LYS A 191 -9.35 12.25 -16.58
CA LYS A 191 -9.64 13.13 -17.73
C LYS A 191 -10.94 12.72 -18.44
N VAL A 192 -11.17 11.43 -18.62
CA VAL A 192 -12.42 10.92 -19.21
C VAL A 192 -13.60 11.32 -18.33
N TRP A 193 -13.49 11.17 -17.02
CA TRP A 193 -14.54 11.55 -16.08
C TRP A 193 -14.77 13.07 -16.06
N GLU A 194 -13.72 13.89 -16.05
CA GLU A 194 -13.84 15.35 -16.14
C GLU A 194 -14.53 15.78 -17.45
N ASN A 195 -14.17 15.16 -18.58
CA ASN A 195 -14.80 15.44 -19.87
C ASN A 195 -16.27 14.99 -19.89
N GLN A 196 -16.60 13.85 -19.30
CA GLN A 196 -17.99 13.38 -19.17
C GLN A 196 -18.80 14.28 -18.25
N ALA A 197 -18.24 14.74 -17.13
CA ALA A 197 -18.87 15.70 -16.23
C ALA A 197 -19.11 17.05 -16.91
N LEU A 198 -18.15 17.54 -17.70
CA LEU A 198 -18.28 18.74 -18.52
C LEU A 198 -19.32 18.57 -19.64
N ALA A 199 -19.45 17.37 -20.21
CA ALA A 199 -20.45 17.07 -21.22
C ALA A 199 -21.87 17.00 -20.62
N ARG A 200 -22.05 16.34 -19.47
CA ARG A 200 -23.32 16.31 -18.72
C ARG A 200 -23.77 17.73 -18.33
N LYS A 201 -22.85 18.52 -17.76
CA LYS A 201 -23.10 19.93 -17.41
C LYS A 201 -23.46 20.85 -18.60
N ARG A 202 -23.18 20.44 -19.84
CA ARG A 202 -23.59 21.18 -21.05
C ARG A 202 -24.92 20.73 -21.64
N VAL A 203 -25.45 19.59 -21.18
CA VAL A 203 -26.70 18.99 -21.68
C VAL A 203 -27.83 19.11 -20.64
N ASP A 204 -27.52 19.32 -19.36
CA ASP A 204 -28.50 19.54 -18.30
C ASP A 204 -29.00 20.99 -18.24
N ASP A 205 -29.80 21.36 -19.24
CA ASP A 205 -30.85 22.37 -19.08
C ASP A 205 -32.26 21.75 -19.06
N ASP A 206 -32.42 20.42 -19.18
CA ASP A 206 -33.69 19.70 -18.93
C ASP A 206 -33.46 18.18 -18.65
N ASP A 207 -33.82 17.72 -17.44
CA ASP A 207 -34.24 16.33 -17.09
C ASP A 207 -33.27 15.12 -17.23
N ALA A 208 -32.07 15.12 -16.60
CA ALA A 208 -31.26 13.89 -16.50
C ALA A 208 -30.69 13.54 -15.11
N ASP A 209 -31.12 14.20 -14.03
CA ASP A 209 -30.68 13.88 -12.66
C ASP A 209 -31.36 12.62 -12.08
N ASP A 210 -32.39 12.07 -12.73
CA ASP A 210 -33.20 10.97 -12.19
C ASP A 210 -32.60 9.56 -12.39
N VAL A 211 -31.52 9.40 -13.17
CA VAL A 211 -30.93 8.08 -13.42
C VAL A 211 -30.07 7.60 -12.24
N ASP A 212 -29.47 8.53 -11.50
CA ASP A 212 -28.60 8.22 -10.35
C ASP A 212 -29.38 7.92 -9.06
N GLU A 213 -30.66 8.29 -8.96
CA GLU A 213 -31.52 7.91 -7.82
C GLU A 213 -31.80 6.39 -7.79
N THR A 214 -31.93 5.76 -8.95
CA THR A 214 -32.20 4.30 -9.05
C THR A 214 -31.07 3.42 -8.49
N VAL A 215 -29.85 3.96 -8.40
CA VAL A 215 -28.70 3.27 -7.78
C VAL A 215 -28.82 3.25 -6.25
N LEU A 216 -29.50 4.24 -5.66
CA LEU A 216 -29.73 4.34 -4.22
C LEU A 216 -30.90 3.48 -3.74
N ASP A 217 -31.81 3.11 -4.64
CA ASP A 217 -32.95 2.23 -4.34
C ASP A 217 -32.54 0.77 -4.11
N VAL A 218 -31.36 0.37 -4.60
CA VAL A 218 -30.88 -1.01 -4.41
C VAL A 218 -30.39 -1.18 -2.97
N PRO A 219 -30.97 -2.10 -2.18
CA PRO A 219 -30.53 -2.31 -0.81
C PRO A 219 -29.04 -2.65 -0.73
N LEU A 220 -28.31 -2.00 0.19
CA LEU A 220 -26.84 -2.09 0.30
C LEU A 220 -26.30 -3.53 0.36
N HIS A 221 -27.06 -4.47 0.93
CA HIS A 221 -26.68 -5.88 1.03
C HIS A 221 -26.66 -6.60 -0.34
N VAL A 222 -27.51 -6.20 -1.28
CA VAL A 222 -27.57 -6.74 -2.65
C VAL A 222 -26.37 -6.26 -3.44
N LEU A 223 -26.10 -4.94 -3.43
CA LEU A 223 -24.91 -4.36 -4.06
C LEU A 223 -23.62 -4.94 -3.48
N ALA A 224 -23.56 -5.17 -2.17
CA ALA A 224 -22.42 -5.81 -1.53
C ALA A 224 -22.21 -7.26 -2.01
N LYS A 225 -23.29 -8.02 -2.25
CA LYS A 225 -23.25 -9.39 -2.76
C LYS A 225 -22.77 -9.44 -4.21
N GLU A 226 -23.31 -8.58 -5.09
CA GLU A 226 -22.90 -8.51 -6.49
C GLU A 226 -21.44 -8.09 -6.65
N ARG A 227 -21.02 -7.03 -5.95
CA ARG A 227 -19.61 -6.60 -5.94
C ARG A 227 -18.70 -7.71 -5.43
N ARG A 228 -19.13 -8.48 -4.42
CA ARG A 228 -18.37 -9.64 -3.92
C ARG A 228 -18.25 -10.74 -4.98
N GLN A 229 -19.31 -11.02 -5.74
CA GLN A 229 -19.30 -12.03 -6.80
C GLN A 229 -18.39 -11.63 -7.97
N GLN A 230 -18.51 -10.39 -8.46
CA GLN A 230 -17.62 -9.84 -9.49
C GLN A 230 -16.16 -9.91 -9.06
N ARG A 231 -15.88 -9.60 -7.79
CA ARG A 231 -14.54 -9.68 -7.22
C ARG A 231 -13.98 -11.11 -7.17
N ILE A 232 -14.82 -12.08 -6.80
CA ILE A 232 -14.44 -13.50 -6.77
C ILE A 232 -14.18 -14.01 -8.19
N ALA A 233 -14.98 -13.60 -9.17
CA ALA A 233 -14.80 -13.99 -10.57
C ALA A 233 -13.49 -13.45 -11.17
N ARG A 234 -13.10 -12.22 -10.80
CA ARG A 234 -11.88 -11.57 -11.31
C ARG A 234 -10.60 -12.06 -10.63
N ASP A 235 -10.58 -12.06 -9.29
CA ASP A 235 -9.34 -12.19 -8.49
C ASP A 235 -9.33 -13.45 -7.61
N GLY A 236 -10.38 -14.27 -7.65
CA GLY A 236 -10.48 -15.53 -6.90
C GLY A 236 -11.08 -15.41 -5.50
N MET A 237 -11.29 -16.58 -4.86
CA MET A 237 -11.90 -16.65 -3.52
C MET A 237 -10.88 -16.29 -2.42
N PRO A 238 -11.29 -15.57 -1.35
CA PRO A 238 -10.46 -15.38 -0.17
C PRO A 238 -10.09 -16.72 0.48
N ILE A 239 -8.85 -16.83 0.94
CA ILE A 239 -8.31 -18.06 1.54
C ILE A 239 -7.96 -17.78 3.01
N ARG A 240 -8.27 -18.72 3.89
CA ARG A 240 -7.85 -18.70 5.30
C ARG A 240 -6.86 -19.83 5.50
N ILE A 241 -5.67 -19.50 6.02
CA ILE A 241 -4.63 -20.47 6.35
C ILE A 241 -4.53 -20.51 7.87
N LEU A 242 -4.86 -21.65 8.48
CA LEU A 242 -4.62 -21.85 9.90
C LEU A 242 -3.17 -22.31 10.11
N LEU A 243 -2.44 -21.58 10.93
CA LEU A 243 -1.14 -21.97 11.43
C LEU A 243 -1.37 -22.62 12.80
N ARG A 244 -0.92 -23.87 12.97
CA ARG A 244 -1.14 -24.71 14.18
C ARG A 244 -0.55 -24.13 15.49
N ASN A 245 -0.08 -22.89 15.47
CA ASN A 245 0.42 -22.10 16.60
C ASN A 245 -0.64 -21.11 17.14
N GLY A 246 -1.92 -21.31 16.86
CA GLY A 246 -3.01 -20.40 17.26
C GLY A 246 -3.09 -19.12 16.44
N HIS A 247 -2.39 -19.04 15.29
CA HIS A 247 -2.44 -17.90 14.39
C HIS A 247 -3.15 -18.29 13.09
N GLN A 248 -3.93 -17.39 12.52
CA GLN A 248 -4.59 -17.59 11.24
C GLN A 248 -4.21 -16.45 10.28
N VAL A 249 -3.73 -16.81 9.09
CA VAL A 249 -3.50 -15.85 8.02
C VAL A 249 -4.77 -15.76 7.19
N ARG A 250 -5.39 -14.58 7.16
CA ARG A 250 -6.51 -14.29 6.28
C ARG A 250 -5.96 -13.62 5.02
N TYR A 251 -6.03 -14.32 3.91
CA TYR A 251 -5.72 -13.79 2.59
C TYR A 251 -7.01 -13.40 1.87
N ASN A 252 -7.08 -12.14 1.47
CA ASN A 252 -8.12 -11.64 0.59
C ASN A 252 -7.39 -10.89 -0.55
N PRO A 253 -7.65 -11.18 -1.83
CA PRO A 253 -6.95 -10.51 -2.94
C PRO A 253 -7.00 -8.96 -2.89
N TYR A 254 -7.99 -8.41 -2.19
CA TYR A 254 -8.26 -6.97 -2.09
C TYR A 254 -7.83 -6.33 -0.77
N LEU A 255 -7.42 -7.14 0.23
CA LEU A 255 -6.99 -6.63 1.53
C LEU A 255 -5.59 -7.13 1.81
N THR A 256 -4.79 -6.31 2.49
CA THR A 256 -3.51 -6.77 3.01
C THR A 256 -3.73 -8.01 3.87
N PRO A 257 -2.96 -9.09 3.66
CA PRO A 257 -3.12 -10.31 4.44
C PRO A 257 -2.89 -10.00 5.91
N THR A 258 -3.87 -10.36 6.75
CA THR A 258 -3.81 -10.10 8.20
C THR A 258 -3.59 -11.40 8.95
N VAL A 259 -2.66 -11.39 9.90
CA VAL A 259 -2.48 -12.47 10.87
C VAL A 259 -3.37 -12.18 12.08
N VAL A 260 -4.33 -13.05 12.35
CA VAL A 260 -5.21 -12.93 13.52
C VAL A 260 -4.85 -14.05 14.50
N VAL A 261 -4.70 -13.72 15.79
CA VAL A 261 -4.53 -14.72 16.85
C VAL A 261 -5.90 -15.24 17.25
N GLU A 262 -6.06 -16.56 17.25
CA GLU A 262 -7.28 -17.22 17.69
C GLU A 262 -7.39 -17.07 19.21
N ARG A 263 -8.22 -16.13 19.68
CA ARG A 263 -8.61 -16.09 21.09
C ARG A 263 -9.65 -17.18 21.28
N GLU A 264 -9.28 -18.24 21.99
CA GLU A 264 -10.23 -19.23 22.48
C GLU A 264 -11.35 -18.50 23.23
N LYS A 265 -12.56 -18.51 22.66
CA LYS A 265 -13.75 -18.13 23.43
C LYS A 265 -13.98 -19.26 24.43
N SER A 266 -13.55 -19.05 25.67
CA SER A 266 -14.07 -19.80 26.81
C SER A 266 -15.59 -19.68 26.82
N ARG A 267 -16.23 -20.85 26.95
CA ARG A 267 -17.65 -21.17 26.77
C ARG A 267 -18.65 -20.14 27.29
#